data_AF-A0A257QJG2-F1
#
_entry.id   AF-A0A257QJG2-F1
#
_cell.length_a   1.000
_cell.length_b   1.000
_cell.length_c   1.000
_cell.angle_alpha   90.00
_cell.angle_beta   90.00
_cell.angle_gamma   90.00
#
_symmetry.space_group_name_H-M   'P 1'
#
loop_
_entity.id
_entity.type
_entity.pdbx_description
1 polymer ?
#
loop_
_entity_poly.entity_id
_entity_poly.type
_entity_poly.pdbx_seq_one_letter_code
_entity_poly.pdbx_strand_id
1 'polypeptide(L)'
;MLGHAVRFGHLTGIEVLAAGEGIETMLSLRCVLPAMPMAAALSAGHLAALLLPAGLRRLYIARDADAAGDRAAASLTERAIAAGIEALVLTPRLGDFNDDLRELGMAELRTNLRGQIAPEDVARCMIYD
;
A
#
# COMPACT_ATOMS: atom_id res chain seq x y z
N MET A 1 -0.43 8.34 20.76
CA MET A 1 -1.51 8.04 19.79
C MET A 1 -0.88 7.21 18.67
N LEU A 2 -1.49 6.09 18.29
CA LEU A 2 -1.04 5.23 17.17
C LEU A 2 -2.18 5.13 16.14
N GLY A 3 -1.84 4.76 14.90
CA GLY A 3 -2.82 4.47 13.84
C GLY A 3 -3.22 5.62 12.93
N HIS A 4 -2.64 6.81 13.12
CA HIS A 4 -2.75 7.93 12.18
C HIS A 4 -1.78 7.77 11.01
N ALA A 5 -2.10 8.38 9.87
CA ALA A 5 -1.31 8.34 8.66
C ALA A 5 -1.50 9.61 7.85
N VAL A 6 -0.49 9.98 7.05
CA VAL A 6 -0.61 10.98 5.99
C VAL A 6 -1.37 10.33 4.82
N ARG A 7 -2.46 10.95 4.37
CA ARG A 7 -3.34 10.39 3.34
C ARG A 7 -3.29 11.18 2.05
N PHE A 8 -3.33 10.48 0.92
CA PHE A 8 -3.28 11.06 -0.42
C PHE A 8 -4.38 10.45 -1.31
N GLY A 9 -4.86 11.24 -2.29
CA GLY A 9 -5.89 10.80 -3.24
C GLY A 9 -7.30 11.21 -2.83
N HIS A 10 -8.31 10.68 -3.52
CA HIS A 10 -9.71 10.97 -3.21
C HIS A 10 -10.13 10.20 -1.95
N LEU A 11 -10.59 10.93 -0.92
CA LEU A 11 -10.83 10.35 0.42
C LEU A 11 -12.29 10.06 0.76
N THR A 12 -13.21 10.29 -0.18
CA THR A 12 -14.65 10.04 0.01
C THR A 12 -15.01 8.69 -0.59
N GLY A 13 -15.73 7.84 0.16
CA GLY A 13 -16.18 6.54 -0.35
C GLY A 13 -15.04 5.58 -0.71
N ILE A 14 -13.98 5.55 0.11
CA ILE A 14 -12.79 4.72 -0.14
C ILE A 14 -13.15 3.23 0.04
N GLU A 15 -13.33 2.53 -1.08
CA GLU A 15 -13.52 1.07 -1.08
C GLU A 15 -12.18 0.31 -1.16
N VAL A 16 -11.11 0.96 -1.64
CA VAL A 16 -9.78 0.38 -1.81
C VAL A 16 -8.71 1.37 -1.33
N LEU A 17 -7.73 0.89 -0.57
CA LEU A 17 -6.66 1.69 0.03
C LEU A 17 -5.34 0.94 -0.08
N ALA A 18 -4.26 1.65 -0.44
CA ALA A 18 -2.90 1.17 -0.21
C ALA A 18 -2.28 1.87 1.00
N ALA A 19 -1.56 1.13 1.86
CA ALA A 19 -0.92 1.68 3.04
C ALA A 19 0.49 1.10 3.24
N GLY A 20 1.42 1.93 3.71
CA GLY A 20 2.80 1.55 3.98
C GLY A 20 3.44 2.43 5.04
N GLU A 21 4.67 2.13 5.44
CA GLU A 21 5.38 2.87 6.48
C GLU A 21 5.88 4.23 5.98
N GLY A 22 6.76 4.22 4.98
CA GLY A 22 7.43 5.41 4.44
C GLY A 22 6.55 6.26 3.53
N ILE A 23 6.74 7.59 3.58
CA ILE A 23 6.11 8.49 2.62
C ILE A 23 6.71 8.30 1.23
N GLU A 24 8.02 8.09 1.12
CA GLU A 24 8.74 7.81 -0.12
C GLU A 24 8.28 6.49 -0.76
N THR A 25 8.06 5.45 0.06
CA THR A 25 7.49 4.16 -0.37
C THR A 25 6.14 4.38 -1.04
N MET A 26 5.22 5.10 -0.37
CA MET A 26 3.88 5.35 -0.91
C MET A 26 3.91 6.26 -2.15
N LEU A 27 4.79 7.28 -2.18
CA LEU A 27 4.95 8.13 -3.36
C LEU A 27 5.52 7.35 -4.56
N SER A 28 6.37 6.35 -4.32
CA SER A 28 6.90 5.48 -5.37
C SER A 28 5.80 4.65 -6.04
N LEU A 29 4.91 4.05 -5.24
CA LEU A 29 3.70 3.38 -5.75
C LEU A 29 2.83 4.35 -6.56
N ARG A 30 2.68 5.60 -6.09
CA ARG A 30 1.84 6.61 -6.73
C ARG A 30 2.28 6.98 -8.15
N CYS A 31 3.57 6.84 -8.46
CA CYS A 31 4.10 7.05 -9.81
C CYS A 31 3.46 6.11 -10.85
N VAL A 32 3.04 4.91 -10.45
CA VAL A 32 2.41 3.93 -11.35
C VAL A 32 0.93 3.67 -11.04
N LEU A 33 0.45 4.09 -9.88
CA LEU A 33 -0.94 3.96 -9.41
C LEU A 33 -1.55 5.33 -9.01
N PRO A 34 -1.60 6.35 -9.89
CA PRO A 34 -1.93 7.72 -9.50
C PRO A 34 -3.37 7.91 -9.01
N ALA A 35 -4.29 7.00 -9.32
CA ALA A 35 -5.68 7.07 -8.84
C ALA A 35 -5.94 6.23 -7.57
N MET A 36 -4.98 5.43 -7.10
CA MET A 36 -5.11 4.66 -5.87
C MET A 36 -5.09 5.61 -4.63
N PRO A 37 -6.09 5.55 -3.73
CA PRO A 37 -6.00 6.20 -2.42
C PRO A 37 -4.88 5.58 -1.59
N MET A 38 -4.08 6.40 -0.92
CA MET A 38 -2.87 5.94 -0.22
C MET A 38 -2.73 6.53 1.18
N ALA A 39 -2.11 5.77 2.09
CA ALA A 39 -1.77 6.19 3.45
C ALA A 39 -0.32 5.84 3.81
N ALA A 40 0.48 6.84 4.16
CA ALA A 40 1.80 6.66 4.76
C ALA A 40 1.69 6.76 6.28
N ALA A 41 1.95 5.66 6.98
CA ALA A 41 1.78 5.56 8.43
C ALA A 41 2.94 6.20 9.23
N LEU A 42 4.08 6.45 8.58
CA LEU A 42 5.29 7.05 9.13
C LEU A 42 6.05 6.19 10.16
N SER A 43 5.58 4.98 10.47
CA SER A 43 6.35 3.92 11.12
C SER A 43 5.61 2.57 11.11
N ALA A 44 6.35 1.47 11.30
CA ALA A 44 5.81 0.12 11.52
C ALA A 44 4.71 0.06 12.58
N GLY A 45 4.91 0.76 13.71
CA GLY A 45 3.94 0.79 14.80
C GLY A 45 2.63 1.50 14.42
N HIS A 46 2.71 2.59 13.66
CA HIS A 46 1.51 3.25 13.14
C HIS A 46 0.83 2.43 12.05
N LEU A 47 1.60 1.74 11.21
CA LEU A 47 1.07 0.88 10.15
C LEU A 47 0.30 -0.30 10.77
N ALA A 48 0.90 -1.02 11.73
CA ALA A 48 0.25 -2.11 12.45
C ALA A 48 -1.08 -1.67 13.11
N ALA A 49 -1.11 -0.44 13.63
CA ALA A 49 -2.27 0.14 14.31
C ALA A 49 -3.19 0.97 13.39
N LEU A 50 -2.97 1.00 12.07
CA LEU A 50 -3.65 1.90 11.15
C LEU A 50 -5.17 1.85 11.32
N LEU A 51 -5.79 3.03 11.40
CA LEU A 51 -7.24 3.17 11.43
C LEU A 51 -7.80 3.03 10.01
N LEU A 52 -8.57 1.97 9.79
CA LEU A 52 -9.17 1.65 8.50
C LEU A 52 -10.48 2.43 8.31
N PRO A 53 -10.70 3.09 7.15
CA PRO A 53 -11.98 3.74 6.85
C PRO A 53 -13.16 2.77 6.90
N ALA A 54 -14.33 3.27 7.29
CA ALA A 54 -15.57 2.50 7.18
C ALA A 54 -15.91 2.22 5.71
N GLY A 55 -16.42 1.03 5.42
CA GLY A 55 -16.76 0.61 4.06
C GLY A 55 -15.56 0.21 3.19
N LEU A 56 -14.34 0.18 3.74
CA LEU A 56 -13.18 -0.34 3.02
C LEU A 56 -13.41 -1.81 2.69
N ARG A 57 -13.32 -2.16 1.40
CA ARG A 57 -13.48 -3.53 0.91
C ARG A 57 -12.12 -4.23 0.78
N ARG A 58 -11.10 -3.49 0.33
CA ARG A 58 -9.76 -4.03 0.08
C ARG A 58 -8.65 -3.12 0.58
N LEU A 59 -7.65 -3.72 1.21
CA LEU A 59 -6.44 -3.09 1.70
C LEU A 59 -5.21 -3.72 1.04
N TYR A 60 -4.41 -2.89 0.38
CA TYR A 60 -3.07 -3.25 -0.07
C TYR A 60 -2.05 -2.75 0.94
N ILE A 61 -1.16 -3.62 1.41
CA ILE A 61 -0.15 -3.26 2.41
C ILE A 61 1.22 -3.27 1.73
N ALA A 62 1.75 -2.09 1.43
CA ALA A 62 3.11 -1.90 0.92
C ALA A 62 4.10 -2.14 2.05
N ARG A 63 4.73 -3.31 2.03
CA ARG A 63 5.65 -3.78 3.07
C ARG A 63 7.09 -3.52 2.64
N ASP A 64 7.85 -2.82 3.47
CA ASP A 64 9.30 -2.73 3.30
C ASP A 64 9.93 -4.10 3.60
N ALA A 65 11.01 -4.47 2.90
CA ALA A 65 11.56 -5.83 2.91
C ALA A 65 12.42 -6.15 4.15
N ASP A 66 11.92 -5.80 5.34
CA ASP A 66 12.61 -6.03 6.61
C ASP A 66 11.67 -6.63 7.67
N ALA A 67 12.25 -6.96 8.84
CA ALA A 67 11.54 -7.61 9.92
C ALA A 67 10.47 -6.71 10.59
N ALA A 68 10.61 -5.38 10.53
CA ALA A 68 9.62 -4.46 11.06
C ALA A 68 8.40 -4.38 10.13
N GLY A 69 8.65 -4.26 8.83
CA GLY A 69 7.64 -4.32 7.78
C GLY A 69 6.85 -5.63 7.82
N ASP A 70 7.53 -6.77 7.96
CA ASP A 70 6.88 -8.09 8.08
C ASP A 70 5.88 -8.13 9.26
N ARG A 71 6.31 -7.67 10.44
CA ARG A 71 5.45 -7.64 11.64
C ARG A 71 4.29 -6.67 11.49
N ALA A 72 4.54 -5.49 10.92
CA ALA A 72 3.51 -4.49 10.72
C ALA A 72 2.45 -4.97 9.72
N ALA A 73 2.88 -5.56 8.61
CA ALA A 73 1.99 -6.12 7.59
C ALA A 73 1.18 -7.29 8.14
N ALA A 74 1.78 -8.20 8.91
CA ALA A 74 1.06 -9.30 9.55
C ALA A 74 -0.04 -8.78 10.51
N SER A 75 0.32 -7.87 11.42
CA SER A 75 -0.64 -7.31 12.40
C SER A 75 -1.79 -6.55 11.71
N LEU A 76 -1.48 -5.74 10.70
CA LEU A 76 -2.51 -5.01 9.96
C LEU A 76 -3.40 -5.95 9.14
N THR A 77 -2.83 -7.01 8.55
CA THR A 77 -3.59 -8.04 7.83
C THR A 77 -4.59 -8.73 8.74
N GLU A 78 -4.17 -9.18 9.93
CA GLU A 78 -5.05 -9.81 10.92
C GLU A 78 -6.23 -8.90 11.30
N ARG A 79 -5.95 -7.62 11.55
CA ARG A 79 -6.97 -6.63 11.90
C ARG A 79 -7.92 -6.33 10.74
N ALA A 80 -7.41 -6.24 9.52
CA ALA A 80 -8.24 -6.02 8.33
C ALA A 80 -9.19 -7.20 8.10
N ILE A 81 -8.68 -8.43 8.15
CA ILE A 81 -9.49 -9.65 8.01
C ILE A 81 -10.54 -9.74 9.10
N ALA A 82 -10.19 -9.45 10.37
CA ALA A 82 -11.14 -9.42 11.47
C ALA A 82 -12.27 -8.39 11.28
N ALA A 83 -12.02 -7.34 10.49
CA ALA A 83 -13.01 -6.33 10.11
C ALA A 83 -13.76 -6.68 8.82
N GLY A 84 -13.53 -7.85 8.22
CA GLY A 84 -14.16 -8.27 6.95
C GLY A 84 -13.57 -7.63 5.70
N ILE A 85 -12.34 -7.11 5.79
CA ILE A 85 -11.64 -6.42 4.71
C ILE A 85 -10.65 -7.39 4.05
N GLU A 86 -10.68 -7.47 2.72
CA GLU A 86 -9.70 -8.24 1.95
C GLU A 86 -8.32 -7.56 2.07
N ALA A 87 -7.31 -8.26 2.58
CA ALA A 87 -5.97 -7.71 2.76
C ALA A 87 -4.95 -8.43 1.89
N LEU A 88 -4.17 -7.67 1.10
CA LEU A 88 -3.10 -8.19 0.25
C LEU A 88 -1.79 -7.45 0.57
N VAL A 89 -0.71 -8.20 0.77
CA VAL A 89 0.62 -7.62 0.98
C VAL A 89 1.30 -7.42 -0.38
N LEU A 90 1.76 -6.20 -0.63
CA LEU A 90 2.60 -5.86 -1.77
C LEU A 90 4.06 -5.98 -1.35
N THR A 91 4.85 -6.70 -2.15
CA THR A 91 6.27 -6.97 -1.90
C THR A 91 7.14 -6.28 -2.97
N PRO A 92 8.14 -5.47 -2.58
CA PRO A 92 9.13 -4.91 -3.50
C PRO A 92 10.06 -6.00 -4.03
N ARG A 93 10.79 -5.73 -5.11
CA ARG A 93 11.83 -6.65 -5.62
C ARG A 93 13.16 -6.48 -4.88
N LEU A 94 13.46 -5.26 -4.44
CA LEU A 94 14.65 -4.89 -3.67
C LEU A 94 14.31 -4.69 -2.19
N GLY A 95 14.91 -3.70 -1.53
CA GLY A 95 14.70 -3.38 -0.11
C GLY A 95 13.33 -2.74 0.13
N ASP A 96 13.00 -1.70 -0.62
CA ASP A 96 11.67 -1.08 -0.60
C ASP A 96 11.20 -0.68 -2.01
N PHE A 97 9.99 -0.13 -2.09
CA PHE A 97 9.45 0.31 -3.39
C PHE A 97 10.12 1.56 -3.95
N ASN A 98 10.82 2.34 -3.11
CA ASN A 98 11.62 3.47 -3.57
C ASN A 98 12.91 2.98 -4.24
N ASP A 99 13.56 1.96 -3.68
CA ASP A 99 14.68 1.26 -4.31
C ASP A 99 14.26 0.67 -5.66
N ASP A 100 13.12 -0.03 -5.72
CA ASP A 100 12.56 -0.55 -6.98
C ASP A 100 12.39 0.58 -8.02
N LEU A 101 11.81 1.72 -7.62
CA LEU A 101 11.62 2.85 -8.53
C LEU A 101 12.96 3.44 -9.00
N ARG A 102 13.91 3.64 -8.09
CA ARG A 102 15.18 4.32 -8.35
C ARG A 102 16.14 3.47 -9.17
N GLU A 103 16.18 2.17 -8.91
CA GLU A 103 17.17 1.26 -9.49
C GLU A 103 16.61 0.48 -10.70
N LEU A 104 15.36 0.03 -10.63
CA LEU A 104 14.74 -0.77 -11.70
C LEU A 104 13.86 0.07 -12.65
N GLY A 105 13.44 1.25 -12.19
CA GLY A 105 12.65 2.19 -12.97
C GLY A 105 11.14 1.89 -12.97
N MET A 106 10.37 2.87 -13.48
CA MET A 106 8.90 2.82 -13.46
C MET A 106 8.29 1.61 -14.19
N ALA A 107 8.91 1.17 -15.28
CA ALA A 107 8.38 0.04 -16.07
C ALA A 107 8.41 -1.27 -15.27
N GLU A 108 9.51 -1.51 -14.54
CA GLU A 108 9.65 -2.71 -13.72
C GLU A 108 8.78 -2.63 -12.46
N LEU A 109 8.76 -1.48 -11.79
CA LEU A 109 7.85 -1.23 -10.65
C LEU A 109 6.39 -1.49 -11.03
N ARG A 110 5.96 -0.97 -12.19
CA ARG A 110 4.61 -1.20 -12.71
C ARG A 110 4.33 -2.67 -12.98
N THR A 111 5.29 -3.37 -13.60
CA THR A 111 5.16 -4.80 -13.92
C THR A 111 5.04 -5.64 -12.65
N ASN A 112 5.86 -5.34 -11.63
CA ASN A 112 5.81 -5.98 -10.32
C ASN A 112 4.43 -5.78 -9.66
N LEU A 113 3.99 -4.52 -9.54
CA LEU A 113 2.72 -4.19 -8.88
C LEU A 113 1.50 -4.74 -9.63
N ARG A 114 1.55 -4.79 -10.97
CA ARG A 114 0.44 -5.34 -11.78
C ARG A 114 0.16 -6.80 -11.44
N GLY A 115 1.18 -7.60 -11.12
CA GLY A 115 1.02 -9.00 -10.76
C GLY A 115 0.46 -9.23 -9.35
N GLN A 116 0.47 -8.19 -8.50
CA GLN A 116 0.09 -8.27 -7.08
C GLN A 116 -1.23 -7.57 -6.76
N ILE A 117 -1.72 -6.72 -7.68
CA ILE A 117 -2.98 -5.97 -7.53
C ILE A 117 -4.09 -6.70 -8.28
N ALA A 118 -5.29 -6.66 -7.70
CA ALA A 118 -6.46 -7.29 -8.29
C ALA A 118 -6.74 -6.66 -9.67
N PRO A 119 -7.11 -7.44 -10.70
CA PRO A 119 -7.26 -6.94 -12.06
C PRO A 119 -8.18 -5.71 -12.20
N GLU A 120 -9.28 -5.67 -11.43
CA GLU A 120 -10.21 -4.54 -11.42
C GLU A 120 -9.61 -3.26 -10.83
N ASP A 121 -8.69 -3.38 -9.88
CA ASP A 121 -7.99 -2.24 -9.29
C ASP A 121 -6.81 -1.80 -10.16
N VAL A 122 -6.16 -2.70 -10.89
CA VAL A 122 -5.21 -2.34 -11.94
C VAL A 122 -5.91 -1.47 -12.98
N ALA A 123 -7.04 -1.94 -13.52
CA ALA A 123 -7.78 -1.22 -14.56
C ALA A 123 -8.25 0.18 -14.13
N ARG A 124 -8.56 0.35 -12.84
CA ARG A 124 -9.01 1.62 -12.28
C ARG A 124 -7.89 2.57 -11.87
N CYS A 125 -6.78 2.03 -11.36
CA CYS A 125 -5.78 2.82 -10.64
C CYS A 125 -4.45 2.98 -11.37
N MET A 126 -4.10 2.06 -12.27
CA MET A 126 -2.77 2.01 -12.90
C MET A 126 -2.72 2.79 -14.21
N ILE A 127 -1.59 3.45 -14.48
CA ILE A 127 -1.34 4.07 -15.78
C ILE A 127 -0.99 3.02 -16.86
N TYR A 128 -1.53 3.22 -18.05
CA TYR A 128 -1.12 2.52 -19.26
C TYR A 128 -0.30 3.48 -20.13
N ASP A 129 0.65 2.92 -20.89
CA ASP A 129 1.44 3.68 -21.87
C ASP A 129 0.60 3.94 -23.14
#